data_AF-A0A2M6W0A2-F1
#
_entry.id   AF-A0A2M6W0A2-F1
#
_cell.length_a   1.000
_cell.length_b   1.000
_cell.length_c   1.000
_cell.angle_alpha   90.00
_cell.angle_beta   90.00
_cell.angle_gamma   90.00
#
_symmetry.space_group_name_H-M   'P 1'
#
loop_
_entity.id
_entity.type
_entity.pdbx_description
1 polymer ?
#
loop_
_entity_poly.entity_id
_entity_poly.type
_entity_poly.pdbx_seq_one_letter_code
_entity_poly.pdbx_strand_id
1 'polypeptide(L)' 'FYTAPGCGTCNNIGYAGRLGIYEIFVISKEVEEAILAGNVAEYQIRKIATEHGTVTMVQDGLLKAMDGLTSAEEVFRVTE' A
#
# COMPACT_ATOMS: atom_id res chain seq x y z
N PHE A 1 15.08 3.10 -7.35
CA PHE A 1 13.96 2.32 -7.92
C PHE A 1 14.41 1.71 -9.23
N TYR A 2 13.93 0.51 -9.53
CA TYR A 2 14.34 -0.27 -10.70
C TYR A 2 13.27 -0.23 -11.79
N THR A 3 13.71 -0.35 -13.03
CA THR A 3 12.86 -0.62 -14.20
C THR A 3 13.53 -1.72 -15.01
N ALA A 4 12.74 -2.55 -15.67
CA ALA A 4 13.25 -3.61 -16.53
C ALA A 4 12.91 -3.30 -17.99
N PRO A 5 13.88 -3.43 -18.91
CA PRO A 5 13.56 -3.35 -20.33
C PRO A 5 12.66 -4.52 -20.73
N GLY A 6 11.82 -4.30 -21.74
CA GLY A 6 11.03 -5.36 -22.33
C GLY A 6 11.89 -6.45 -22.99
N CYS A 7 11.51 -7.72 -22.81
CA CYS A 7 12.09 -8.86 -23.51
C CYS A 7 11.00 -9.82 -24.00
N GLY A 8 11.37 -10.81 -24.82
CA GLY A 8 10.43 -11.80 -25.37
C GLY A 8 9.67 -12.57 -24.29
N THR A 9 10.28 -12.85 -23.14
CA THR A 9 9.65 -13.59 -22.03
C THR A 9 8.55 -12.79 -21.34
N CYS A 10 8.70 -11.47 -21.24
CA CYS A 10 7.71 -10.59 -20.64
C CYS A 10 6.87 -9.87 -21.71
N ASN A 11 6.77 -10.40 -22.94
CA ASN A 11 6.05 -9.74 -24.05
C ASN A 11 6.43 -8.27 -24.27
N ASN A 12 7.70 -7.93 -24.04
CA ASN A 12 8.25 -6.59 -24.12
C ASN A 12 7.64 -5.52 -23.18
N ILE A 13 6.91 -5.92 -22.12
CA ILE A 13 6.30 -4.95 -21.17
C ILE A 13 7.16 -4.62 -19.94
N GLY A 14 8.22 -5.38 -19.65
CA GLY A 14 9.09 -5.15 -18.49
C GLY A 14 8.55 -5.69 -17.16
N TYR A 15 7.42 -6.43 -17.18
CA TYR A 15 6.83 -7.06 -15.99
C TYR A 15 6.42 -8.50 -16.28
N ALA A 16 6.53 -9.38 -15.28
CA ALA A 16 6.04 -10.75 -15.35
C ALA A 16 5.41 -11.16 -14.01
N GLY A 17 4.17 -11.63 -14.05
CA GLY A 17 3.40 -11.92 -12.83
C GLY A 17 2.80 -10.67 -12.19
N ARG A 18 2.32 -10.82 -10.96
CA ARG A 18 1.70 -9.75 -10.15
C ARG A 18 2.10 -9.92 -8.69
N LEU A 19 2.18 -8.80 -7.97
CA LEU A 19 2.49 -8.74 -6.55
C LEU A 19 1.39 -7.92 -5.85
N GLY A 20 0.94 -8.38 -4.68
CA GLY A 20 -0.01 -7.61 -3.86
C GLY A 20 0.70 -6.52 -3.07
N ILE A 21 0.10 -5.35 -2.97
CA ILE A 21 0.41 -4.34 -1.96
C ILE A 21 -0.71 -4.29 -0.93
N TYR A 22 -0.38 -4.08 0.34
CA TYR A 22 -1.31 -4.26 1.44
C TYR A 22 -1.27 -3.08 2.40
N GLU A 23 -2.45 -2.69 2.84
CA GLU A 23 -2.64 -1.83 3.99
C GLU A 23 -3.44 -2.63 5.03
N ILE A 24 -2.80 -2.87 6.17
CA ILE A 24 -3.39 -3.69 7.24
C ILE A 24 -3.59 -2.80 8.45
N PHE A 25 -4.85 -2.49 8.70
CA PHE A 25 -5.29 -1.74 9.86
C PHE A 25 -5.79 -2.70 10.94
N VAL A 26 -5.17 -2.64 12.11
CA VAL A 26 -5.57 -3.46 13.27
C VAL A 26 -6.57 -2.68 14.11
N ILE A 27 -7.72 -3.27 14.41
CA ILE A 27 -8.71 -2.68 15.29
C ILE A 27 -8.14 -2.67 16.71
N SER A 28 -7.68 -1.50 17.16
CA SER A 28 -7.26 -1.26 18.53
C SER A 28 -8.47 -0.93 19.41
N LYS A 29 -8.25 -0.90 20.73
CA LYS A 29 -9.27 -0.47 21.69
C LYS A 29 -9.71 0.97 21.44
N GLU A 30 -8.80 1.87 21.07
CA GLU A 30 -9.13 3.25 20.74
C GLU A 30 -10.08 3.34 19.54
N VAL A 31 -9.90 2.47 18.54
CA VAL A 31 -10.78 2.42 17.36
C VAL A 31 -12.12 1.80 17.71
N GLU A 32 -12.15 0.74 18.52
CA GLU A 32 -13.40 0.17 19.02
C GLU A 32 -14.24 1.22 19.76
N GLU A 33 -13.61 1.98 20.68
CA GLU A 33 -14.27 3.07 21.41
C GLU A 33 -14.76 4.17 20.47
N ALA A 34 -13.95 4.55 19.47
CA ALA A 34 -14.34 5.57 18.49
C ALA A 34 -15.52 5.13 17.62
N ILE A 35 -15.60 3.85 17.24
CA ILE A 35 -16.74 3.27 16.51
C ILE A 35 -18.00 3.29 17.40
N LEU A 36 -17.87 2.88 18.66
CA LEU A 36 -18.99 2.82 19.60
C LEU A 36 -19.54 4.20 19.99
N ALA A 37 -18.70 5.23 20.00
CA ALA A 37 -19.13 6.61 20.27
C ALA A 37 -20.10 7.16 19.21
N GLY A 38 -20.11 6.59 18.01
CA GLY A 38 -20.97 6.99 16.90
C GLY A 38 -20.51 8.28 16.20
N ASN A 39 -20.91 8.46 14.93
CA ASN A 39 -20.56 9.62 14.10
C ASN A 39 -19.04 9.89 13.94
N VAL A 40 -18.21 8.84 13.98
CA VAL A 40 -16.78 8.99 13.71
C VAL A 40 -16.52 9.21 12.22
N ALA A 41 -15.73 10.22 11.89
CA ALA A 41 -15.33 10.46 10.51
C ALA A 41 -14.17 9.54 10.13
N GLU A 42 -14.13 9.11 8.87
CA GLU A 42 -13.11 8.18 8.35
C GLU A 42 -11.67 8.69 8.59
N TYR A 43 -11.41 9.99 8.39
CA TYR A 43 -10.09 10.58 8.64
C TYR A 43 -9.64 10.47 10.11
N GLN A 44 -10.57 10.39 11.07
CA GLN A 44 -10.24 10.23 12.49
C GLN A 44 -9.75 8.81 12.75
N ILE A 45 -10.41 7.80 12.17
CA ILE A 45 -9.95 6.40 12.24
C ILE A 45 -8.60 6.25 11.56
N ARG A 46 -8.42 6.85 10.37
CA ARG A 46 -7.15 6.84 9.64
C ARG A 46 -6.01 7.46 10.44
N LYS A 47 -6.28 8.53 11.20
CA LYS A 47 -5.30 9.15 12.09
C LYS A 47 -4.86 8.17 13.18
N ILE A 48 -5.80 7.51 13.87
CA ILE A 48 -5.47 6.49 14.87
C ILE A 48 -4.67 5.34 14.24
N ALA A 49 -5.08 4.86 13.07
CA ALA A 49 -4.34 3.84 12.31
C ALA A 49 -2.87 4.23 12.06
N THR A 50 -2.65 5.47 11.64
CA THR A 50 -1.31 5.98 11.32
C THR A 50 -0.45 6.13 12.58
N GLU A 51 -1.05 6.60 13.68
CA GLU A 51 -0.38 6.69 14.99
C GLU A 51 0.02 5.31 15.53
N HIS A 52 -0.74 4.27 15.20
CA HIS A 52 -0.42 2.88 15.54
C HIS A 52 0.58 2.22 14.57
N GLY A 53 1.14 2.97 13.62
CA GLY A 53 2.18 2.49 12.71
C GLY A 53 1.66 1.65 11.54
N THR A 54 0.39 1.79 11.16
CA THR A 54 -0.13 1.18 9.93
C THR A 54 0.68 1.67 8.73
N VAL A 55 1.19 0.71 7.96
CA VAL A 55 1.84 0.98 6.67
C VAL A 55 0.77 1.13 5.61
N THR A 56 0.77 2.25 4.89
CA THR A 56 -0.20 2.50 3.81
C THR A 56 0.13 1.65 2.57
N MET A 57 -0.84 1.47 1.67
CA MET A 57 -0.60 0.76 0.41
C MET A 57 0.55 1.37 -0.40
N VAL A 58 0.63 2.71 -0.44
CA VAL A 58 1.72 3.43 -1.13
C VAL A 58 3.07 3.11 -0.48
N GLN A 59 3.13 3.12 0.85
CA GLN A 59 4.36 2.84 1.59
C GLN A 59 4.83 1.40 1.39
N ASP A 60 3.94 0.42 1.50
CA ASP A 60 4.24 -0.99 1.24
C ASP A 60 4.69 -1.22 -0.22
N GLY A 61 4.02 -0.57 -1.18
CA GLY A 61 4.43 -0.57 -2.58
C GLY A 61 5.83 0.01 -2.79
N LEU A 62 6.14 1.15 -2.17
CA LEU A 62 7.46 1.79 -2.27
C LEU A 62 8.56 0.93 -1.63
N LEU A 63 8.30 0.27 -0.50
CA LEU A 63 9.24 -0.69 0.11
C LEU A 63 9.54 -1.84 -0.87
N LYS A 64 8.50 -2.44 -1.46
CA LYS A 64 8.65 -3.49 -2.48
C LYS A 64 9.36 -3.00 -3.75
N ALA A 65 9.17 -1.74 -4.12
CA ALA A 65 9.87 -1.13 -5.25
C ALA A 65 11.35 -0.84 -4.94
N MET A 66 11.69 -0.54 -3.69
CA MET A 66 13.07 -0.43 -3.22
C MET A 66 13.78 -1.80 -3.25
N ASP A 67 13.05 -2.87 -2.94
CA ASP A 67 13.53 -4.26 -3.02
C ASP A 67 13.57 -4.82 -4.47
N GLY A 68 13.12 -4.05 -5.46
CA GLY A 68 13.13 -4.43 -6.87
C GLY A 68 12.03 -5.42 -7.28
N LEU A 69 11.00 -5.62 -6.45
CA LEU A 69 9.88 -6.51 -6.73
C LEU A 69 8.81 -5.87 -7.64
N THR A 70 8.77 -4.54 -7.70
CA THR A 70 7.93 -3.74 -8.60
C THR A 70 8.64 -2.42 -8.95
N SER A 71 8.05 -1.60 -9.82
CA SER A 71 8.56 -0.25 -10.12
C SER A 71 7.80 0.80 -9.30
N ALA A 72 8.42 1.95 -9.05
CA ALA A 72 7.73 3.07 -8.41
C ALA A 72 6.57 3.60 -9.26
N GLU A 73 6.73 3.57 -10.59
CA GLU A 73 5.67 3.94 -11.54
C GLU A 73 4.42 3.06 -11.35
N GLU A 74 4.62 1.75 -11.23
CA GLU A 74 3.52 0.81 -11.05
C GLU A 74 2.83 0.99 -9.70
N VAL A 75 3.57 1.37 -8.65
CA VAL A 75 3.01 1.73 -7.34
C VAL A 75 2.09 2.94 -7.47
N PHE A 76 2.58 4.06 -8.00
CA PHE A 76 1.76 5.27 -8.14
C PHE A 76 0.56 5.05 -9.05
N ARG A 77 0.69 4.25 -10.12
CA ARG A 77 -0.41 3.92 -11.05
C ARG A 77 -1.59 3.22 -10.37
N VAL A 78 -1.37 2.49 -9.27
CA VAL A 78 -2.43 1.70 -8.62
C VAL A 78 -2.90 2.29 -7.29
N THR A 79 -2.22 3.30 -6.76
CA THR A 79 -2.57 3.92 -5.47
C THR A 79 -3.06 5.36 -5.57
N GLU A 80 -2.80 6.05 -6.69
CA GLU A 80 -3.24 7.43 -6.96
C GLU A 80 -4.17 7.48 -8.19
#